data_AF-A0A9P8XS48-F1
#
_entry.id   AF-A0A9P8XS48-F1
#
_cell.length_a   1.000
_cell.length_b   1.000
_cell.length_c   1.000
_cell.angle_alpha   90.00
_cell.angle_beta   90.00
_cell.angle_gamma   90.00
#
_symmetry.space_group_name_H-M   'P 1'
#
loop_
_entity.id
_entity.type
_entity.pdbx_description
1 polymer ?
#
loop_
_entity_poly.entity_id
_entity_poly.type
_entity_poly.pdbx_seq_one_letter_code
_entity_poly.pdbx_strand_id
1 'polypeptide(L)'
;MQFWSIGCDGKMTEATPPTISYGCNTITFKDQFDCGRTTEYSVDSSKTSPSSATKACEPELTLARMRLKSGQGCLVQQDLETVFKECGDNVSWISDRRSPVVRYLTLHVNTVDTGTGADRDRSPEPRAFIFGQKECVERLFEAVEGIKRLRERIPDIEALRNTEKRVVMSPEDLRQLHSVIPNMSNHTTELAIKSIIQPFIRVIIPTENKHKITIIKEYFAKLVAEKTEVTYDRIPVRSGVGEQPYNAAGALGALNRIQNAVASIKASGETMNTFVVAIENYIQVKGIDRPTDFGIIVAYNVTDDTYAVKVSDGVTIDKDFVEAAQMYGYESNNENFGSVTVGGVLASRFPSIDKANWHEVVAGVPRYRLLTEAIESLSLP
;
A
#
# COMPACT_ATOMS: atom_id res chain seq x y z
N MET A 1 21.62 -9.76 -21.38
CA MET A 1 20.67 -9.69 -20.25
C MET A 1 20.08 -11.08 -20.09
N GLN A 2 20.31 -11.74 -18.95
CA GLN A 2 19.69 -13.03 -18.64
C GLN A 2 18.25 -12.77 -18.21
N PHE A 3 17.31 -13.57 -18.74
CA PHE A 3 15.92 -13.53 -18.34
C PHE A 3 15.63 -14.73 -17.45
N TRP A 4 14.62 -14.60 -16.60
CA TRP A 4 14.18 -15.67 -15.72
C TRP A 4 12.69 -15.87 -15.85
N SER A 5 12.22 -17.09 -15.55
CA SER A 5 10.80 -17.39 -15.54
C SER A 5 10.35 -18.23 -14.36
N ILE A 6 9.07 -18.08 -14.00
CA ILE A 6 8.37 -18.91 -13.02
C ILE A 6 7.39 -19.79 -13.80
N GLY A 7 7.58 -21.11 -13.74
CA GLY A 7 6.67 -22.08 -14.35
C GLY A 7 5.45 -22.40 -13.48
N CYS A 8 4.50 -23.16 -14.02
CA CYS A 8 3.33 -23.66 -13.28
C CYS A 8 3.64 -24.59 -12.12
N ASP A 9 4.81 -25.23 -12.15
CA ASP A 9 5.33 -26.02 -11.03
C ASP A 9 5.86 -25.14 -9.90
N GLY A 10 5.85 -23.82 -10.07
CA GLY A 10 6.37 -22.87 -9.12
C GLY A 10 7.89 -22.94 -9.02
N LYS A 11 8.59 -23.34 -10.09
CA LYS A 11 10.05 -23.27 -10.12
C LYS A 11 10.51 -22.07 -10.93
N MET A 12 11.53 -21.40 -10.39
CA MET A 12 12.24 -20.36 -11.10
C MET A 12 13.35 -21.00 -11.97
N THR A 13 13.38 -20.66 -13.26
CA THR A 13 14.38 -21.17 -14.20
C THR A 13 15.01 -20.04 -15.00
N GLU A 14 16.31 -20.16 -15.33
CA GLU A 14 16.94 -19.26 -16.29
C GLU A 14 16.24 -19.43 -17.64
N ALA A 15 15.68 -18.34 -18.16
CA ALA A 15 15.03 -18.31 -19.45
C ALA A 15 16.03 -17.76 -20.45
N THR A 16 16.34 -18.54 -21.48
CA THR A 16 16.87 -17.98 -22.72
C THR A 16 15.80 -17.01 -23.23
N PRO A 17 16.13 -15.73 -23.54
CA PRO A 17 15.17 -14.84 -24.19
C PRO A 17 14.61 -15.61 -25.38
N PRO A 18 13.29 -15.82 -25.45
CA PRO A 18 12.75 -16.68 -26.48
C PRO A 18 13.14 -16.06 -27.82
N THR A 19 13.85 -16.81 -28.65
CA THR A 19 13.68 -16.64 -30.10
C THR A 19 12.25 -17.07 -30.35
N ILE A 20 11.33 -16.11 -30.25
CA ILE A 20 9.91 -16.35 -30.44
C ILE A 20 9.74 -16.73 -31.92
N SER A 21 9.71 -18.03 -32.21
CA SER A 21 9.19 -18.57 -33.45
C SER A 21 7.97 -19.40 -33.06
N TYR A 22 6.77 -18.81 -33.22
CA TYR A 22 5.53 -19.49 -32.87
C TYR A 22 4.92 -20.14 -34.12
N GLY A 23 4.87 -21.47 -34.12
CA GLY A 23 4.04 -22.28 -35.01
C GLY A 23 2.64 -22.50 -34.46
N CYS A 24 1.94 -21.43 -34.06
CA CYS A 24 0.55 -21.49 -33.59
C CYS A 24 -0.27 -20.44 -34.35
N ASN A 25 -1.40 -20.85 -34.92
CA ASN A 25 -2.07 -20.09 -35.98
C ASN A 25 -2.89 -18.88 -35.52
N THR A 26 -3.08 -18.63 -34.22
CA THR A 26 -3.60 -17.32 -33.76
C THR A 26 -3.36 -17.17 -32.26
N ILE A 27 -2.70 -16.09 -31.85
CA ILE A 27 -2.69 -15.62 -30.45
C ILE A 27 -3.29 -14.22 -30.48
N THR A 28 -4.31 -13.97 -29.66
CA THR A 28 -4.91 -12.64 -29.52
C THR A 28 -4.36 -12.00 -28.24
N PHE A 29 -3.57 -10.95 -28.39
CA PHE A 29 -3.16 -10.10 -27.27
C PHE A 29 -4.23 -9.04 -27.04
N LYS A 30 -4.61 -8.83 -25.78
CA LYS A 30 -5.36 -7.64 -25.36
C LYS A 30 -4.52 -6.87 -24.37
N ASP A 31 -3.87 -5.83 -24.84
CA ASP A 31 -3.22 -4.83 -23.99
C ASP A 31 -4.27 -3.78 -23.60
N GLN A 32 -4.37 -3.50 -22.30
CA GLN A 32 -5.12 -2.35 -21.79
C GLN A 32 -4.10 -1.27 -21.43
N PHE A 33 -3.96 -0.28 -22.30
CA PHE A 33 -3.18 0.92 -22.01
C PHE A 33 -3.98 1.87 -21.14
N ASP A 34 -3.29 2.65 -20.31
CA ASP A 34 -3.81 3.74 -19.46
C ASP A 34 -4.39 4.93 -20.27
N CYS A 35 -4.59 4.77 -21.57
CA CYS A 35 -5.05 5.80 -22.50
C CYS A 35 -6.18 5.35 -23.48
N GLY A 36 -6.86 4.23 -23.20
CA GLY A 36 -8.13 3.89 -23.87
C GLY A 36 -8.04 3.45 -25.33
N ARG A 37 -6.84 3.13 -25.85
CA ARG A 37 -6.66 2.48 -27.16
C ARG A 37 -6.28 1.02 -26.97
N THR A 38 -6.98 0.14 -27.69
CA THR A 38 -6.66 -1.29 -27.78
C THR A 38 -5.88 -1.50 -29.09
N THR A 39 -4.72 -2.13 -29.02
CA THR A 39 -3.99 -2.59 -30.21
C THR A 39 -4.08 -4.10 -30.28
N GLU A 40 -4.76 -4.62 -31.30
CA GLU A 40 -4.78 -6.05 -31.59
C GLU A 40 -3.59 -6.41 -32.49
N TYR A 41 -2.80 -7.39 -32.07
CA TYR A 41 -1.76 -7.97 -32.92
C TYR A 41 -2.26 -9.35 -33.39
N SER A 42 -2.37 -9.53 -34.71
CA SER A 42 -2.44 -10.86 -35.32
C SER A 42 -1.09 -11.17 -35.97
N VAL A 43 -0.55 -12.35 -35.68
CA VAL A 43 0.65 -12.86 -36.35
C VAL A 43 0.20 -14.07 -37.16
N ASP A 44 0.21 -13.92 -38.48
CA ASP A 44 -0.08 -14.99 -39.44
C ASP A 44 1.21 -15.80 -39.65
N SER A 45 1.20 -17.06 -39.23
CA SER A 45 2.34 -18.00 -39.26
C SER A 45 2.73 -18.45 -40.67
N SER A 46 2.00 -18.04 -41.71
CA SER A 46 2.26 -18.44 -43.10
C SER A 46 3.39 -17.68 -43.80
N LYS A 47 4.00 -16.66 -43.17
CA LYS A 47 5.11 -15.89 -43.75
C LYS A 47 6.28 -15.76 -42.80
N THR A 48 7.26 -16.66 -42.91
CA THR A 48 8.61 -16.44 -42.40
C THR A 48 9.29 -15.37 -43.27
N SER A 49 9.28 -14.11 -42.80
CA SER A 49 10.20 -13.09 -43.30
C SER A 49 11.22 -12.77 -42.20
N PRO A 50 12.53 -12.72 -42.51
CA PRO A 50 13.53 -12.32 -41.54
C PRO A 50 13.42 -10.81 -41.32
N SER A 51 12.73 -10.37 -40.26
CA SER A 51 12.64 -8.94 -39.95
C SER A 51 13.88 -8.50 -39.18
N SER A 52 14.85 -7.93 -39.88
CA SER A 52 15.96 -7.11 -39.36
C SER A 52 15.48 -5.72 -38.91
N ALA A 53 14.44 -5.67 -38.07
CA ALA A 53 13.87 -4.42 -37.56
C ALA A 53 13.78 -4.43 -36.03
N THR A 54 14.93 -4.39 -35.37
CA THR A 54 15.03 -3.86 -34.00
C THR A 54 14.85 -2.35 -34.05
N LYS A 55 13.60 -1.89 -34.21
CA LYS A 55 13.23 -0.57 -33.69
C LYS A 55 13.16 -0.76 -32.19
N ALA A 56 14.11 -0.18 -31.47
CA ALA A 56 14.09 -0.13 -30.01
C ALA A 56 12.80 0.60 -29.59
N CYS A 57 11.75 -0.16 -29.28
CA CYS A 57 10.72 0.34 -28.40
C CYS A 57 11.42 0.65 -27.08
N GLU A 58 11.32 1.90 -26.63
CA GLU A 58 11.66 2.22 -25.25
C GLU A 58 10.91 1.23 -24.34
N PRO A 59 11.54 0.74 -23.25
CA PRO A 59 10.95 -0.27 -22.39
C PRO A 59 9.81 0.36 -21.59
N GLU A 60 8.67 0.60 -22.25
CA GLU A 60 7.41 0.85 -21.59
C GLU A 60 6.99 -0.45 -20.90
N LEU A 61 6.67 -0.30 -19.62
CA LEU A 61 6.33 -1.36 -18.69
C LEU A 61 5.06 -2.08 -19.19
N THR A 62 5.21 -3.14 -19.99
CA THR A 62 4.07 -3.89 -20.51
C THR A 62 3.73 -5.04 -19.56
N LEU A 63 2.84 -4.78 -18.59
CA LEU A 63 2.17 -5.85 -17.86
C LEU A 63 0.96 -6.31 -18.69
N ALA A 64 1.13 -7.35 -19.49
CA ALA A 64 0.02 -7.96 -20.20
C ALA A 64 -0.87 -8.73 -19.20
N ARG A 65 -1.91 -8.08 -18.67
CA ARG A 65 -2.89 -8.71 -17.77
C ARG A 65 -4.00 -9.37 -18.59
N MET A 66 -3.78 -10.60 -19.04
CA MET A 66 -4.86 -11.38 -19.66
C MET A 66 -5.79 -11.94 -18.58
N ARG A 67 -7.03 -11.44 -18.50
CA ARG A 67 -8.08 -12.04 -17.66
C ARG A 67 -8.51 -13.36 -18.28
N LEU A 68 -8.32 -14.48 -17.58
CA LEU A 68 -8.92 -15.75 -17.97
C LEU A 68 -10.42 -15.72 -17.71
N LYS A 69 -11.20 -16.23 -18.67
CA LYS A 69 -12.57 -16.67 -18.41
C LYS A 69 -12.49 -18.09 -17.84
N SER A 70 -12.72 -18.20 -16.53
CA SER A 70 -13.26 -19.36 -15.78
C SER A 70 -12.73 -20.77 -16.07
N GLY A 71 -12.26 -21.45 -15.02
CA GLY A 71 -12.24 -22.92 -15.01
C GLY A 71 -11.37 -23.52 -13.91
N GLN A 72 -10.11 -23.76 -14.21
CA GLN A 72 -9.14 -24.37 -13.30
C GLN A 72 -7.77 -23.74 -13.60
N GLY A 73 -7.49 -22.60 -12.97
CA GLY A 73 -6.15 -22.02 -13.02
C GLY A 73 -5.18 -22.86 -12.18
N CYS A 74 -3.94 -23.03 -12.63
CA CYS A 74 -2.90 -23.66 -11.81
C CYS A 74 -2.71 -22.88 -10.50
N LEU A 75 -2.30 -23.54 -9.40
CA LEU A 75 -2.16 -22.89 -8.08
C LEU A 75 -1.24 -21.67 -8.13
N VAL A 76 -0.15 -21.74 -8.89
CA VAL A 76 0.79 -20.63 -9.09
C VAL A 76 0.12 -19.42 -9.74
N GLN A 77 -0.80 -19.64 -10.68
CA GLN A 77 -1.55 -18.54 -11.28
C GLN A 77 -2.45 -17.86 -10.25
N GLN A 78 -3.14 -18.63 -9.39
CA GLN A 78 -3.97 -18.06 -8.33
C GLN A 78 -3.13 -17.26 -7.33
N ASP A 79 -1.92 -17.75 -7.02
CA ASP A 79 -0.98 -17.06 -6.12
C ASP A 79 -0.50 -15.74 -6.74
N LEU A 80 -0.19 -15.74 -8.04
CA LEU A 80 0.17 -14.53 -8.78
C LEU A 80 -0.97 -13.53 -8.87
N GLU A 81 -2.18 -13.98 -9.17
CA GLU A 81 -3.37 -13.12 -9.17
C GLU A 81 -3.60 -12.49 -7.79
N THR A 82 -3.32 -13.24 -6.72
CA THR A 82 -3.38 -12.76 -5.34
C THR A 82 -2.31 -11.70 -5.08
N VAL A 83 -1.05 -11.94 -5.46
CA VAL A 83 0.02 -10.93 -5.39
C VAL A 83 -0.40 -9.64 -6.08
N PHE A 84 -0.87 -9.71 -7.33
CA PHE A 84 -1.30 -8.51 -8.06
C PHE A 84 -2.53 -7.83 -7.42
N LYS A 85 -3.42 -8.59 -6.76
CA LYS A 85 -4.53 -8.03 -6.00
C LYS A 85 -4.05 -7.32 -4.74
N GLU A 86 -3.07 -7.86 -4.03
CA GLU A 86 -2.49 -7.28 -2.81
C GLU A 86 -1.72 -5.98 -3.09
N CYS A 87 -0.95 -5.94 -4.17
CA CYS A 87 -0.17 -4.76 -4.56
C CYS A 87 -1.00 -3.66 -5.24
N GLY A 88 -2.20 -3.98 -5.72
CA GLY A 88 -2.98 -3.10 -6.59
C GLY A 88 -2.23 -2.79 -7.89
N ASP A 89 -2.34 -1.56 -8.38
CA ASP A 89 -1.67 -1.11 -9.61
C ASP A 89 -0.19 -0.76 -9.38
N ASN A 90 0.29 -0.82 -8.13
CA ASN A 90 1.68 -0.51 -7.80
C ASN A 90 2.57 -1.73 -8.06
N VAL A 91 3.18 -1.79 -9.24
CA VAL A 91 4.19 -2.80 -9.59
C VAL A 91 5.63 -2.30 -9.37
N SER A 92 5.79 -1.07 -8.86
CA SER A 92 7.11 -0.47 -8.65
C SER A 92 7.92 -1.11 -7.53
N TRP A 93 7.33 -2.02 -6.75
CA TRP A 93 8.08 -2.83 -5.79
C TRP A 93 8.90 -3.94 -6.45
N ILE A 94 8.42 -4.48 -7.59
CA ILE A 94 9.13 -5.53 -8.33
C ILE A 94 10.35 -4.93 -9.03
N SER A 95 10.27 -3.65 -9.40
CA SER A 95 11.31 -2.98 -10.17
C SER A 95 11.69 -1.62 -9.61
N ASP A 96 12.97 -1.42 -9.37
CA ASP A 96 13.50 -0.07 -9.25
C ASP A 96 13.18 0.62 -10.59
N ARG A 97 12.45 1.75 -10.55
CA ARG A 97 11.77 2.46 -11.68
C ARG A 97 12.55 2.69 -12.99
N ARG A 98 13.80 2.25 -13.08
CA ARG A 98 14.72 2.37 -14.19
C ARG A 98 14.67 1.20 -15.18
N SER A 99 14.03 0.07 -14.84
CA SER A 99 13.82 -1.05 -15.78
C SER A 99 12.88 -2.10 -15.20
N PRO A 100 11.63 -2.20 -15.68
CA PRO A 100 11.24 -3.57 -16.01
C PRO A 100 10.35 -3.69 -17.24
N VAL A 101 10.40 -4.89 -17.80
CA VAL A 101 9.30 -5.47 -18.54
C VAL A 101 9.06 -6.85 -17.91
N VAL A 102 8.21 -6.90 -16.88
CA VAL A 102 7.68 -8.17 -16.37
C VAL A 102 6.49 -8.55 -17.24
N ARG A 103 6.67 -9.50 -18.17
CA ARG A 103 5.57 -9.99 -19.01
C ARG A 103 4.96 -11.22 -18.36
N TYR A 104 3.67 -11.16 -18.09
CA TYR A 104 2.86 -12.32 -17.76
C TYR A 104 2.32 -12.90 -19.07
N LEU A 105 2.73 -14.13 -19.42
CA LEU A 105 2.25 -14.83 -20.60
C LEU A 105 1.47 -16.06 -20.14
N THR A 106 0.19 -16.13 -20.51
CA THR A 106 -0.58 -17.37 -20.44
C THR A 106 -0.62 -18.00 -21.82
N LEU A 107 0.06 -19.13 -21.99
CA LEU A 107 0.02 -19.88 -23.24
C LEU A 107 -1.19 -20.82 -23.23
N HIS A 108 -2.17 -20.53 -24.08
CA HIS A 108 -3.19 -21.50 -24.47
C HIS A 108 -2.67 -22.26 -25.67
N VAL A 109 -2.24 -23.51 -25.46
CA VAL A 109 -1.92 -24.38 -26.58
C VAL A 109 -3.25 -24.94 -27.07
N ASN A 110 -3.75 -24.52 -28.23
CA ASN A 110 -4.84 -25.26 -28.84
C ASN A 110 -4.22 -26.51 -29.45
N THR A 111 -4.63 -27.70 -29.00
CA THR A 111 -4.31 -28.94 -29.72
C THR A 111 -4.95 -28.83 -31.10
N VAL A 112 -4.13 -28.68 -32.13
CA VAL A 112 -4.59 -28.70 -33.52
C VAL A 112 -5.20 -30.09 -33.74
N ASP A 113 -6.48 -30.11 -34.10
CA ASP A 113 -7.25 -31.32 -34.39
C ASP A 113 -6.58 -32.03 -35.58
N THR A 114 -5.70 -32.99 -35.30
CA THR A 114 -5.01 -33.79 -36.33
C THR A 114 -5.87 -34.95 -36.84
N GLY A 115 -7.19 -34.91 -36.57
CA GLY A 115 -8.15 -35.80 -37.21
C GLY A 115 -8.14 -37.25 -36.71
N THR A 116 -7.42 -37.56 -35.63
CA THR A 116 -7.48 -38.89 -34.99
C THR A 116 -8.27 -38.78 -33.68
N GLY A 117 -9.55 -39.12 -33.74
CA GLY A 117 -10.58 -38.82 -32.73
C GLY A 117 -10.50 -39.58 -31.40
N ALA A 118 -9.34 -39.68 -30.76
CA ALA A 118 -9.18 -40.37 -29.47
C ALA A 118 -8.75 -39.48 -28.29
N ASP A 119 -8.24 -38.26 -28.51
CA ASP A 119 -7.69 -37.40 -27.43
C ASP A 119 -8.40 -36.03 -27.31
N ARG A 120 -9.72 -36.01 -27.54
CA ARG A 120 -10.52 -34.78 -27.66
C ARG A 120 -10.78 -34.00 -26.36
N ASP A 121 -10.43 -34.53 -25.19
CA ASP A 121 -10.81 -33.92 -23.90
C ASP A 121 -9.66 -33.36 -23.07
N ARG A 122 -8.42 -33.36 -23.57
CA ARG A 122 -7.30 -32.73 -22.85
C ARG A 122 -6.93 -31.41 -23.48
N SER A 123 -7.70 -30.37 -23.15
CA SER A 123 -7.19 -29.01 -23.25
C SER A 123 -5.87 -28.96 -22.48
N PRO A 124 -4.75 -28.61 -23.12
CA PRO A 124 -3.47 -28.61 -22.43
C PRO A 124 -3.52 -27.60 -21.29
N GLU A 125 -3.01 -28.01 -20.14
CA GLU A 125 -3.04 -27.20 -18.94
C GLU A 125 -2.39 -25.84 -19.22
N PRO A 126 -3.05 -24.73 -18.81
CA PRO A 126 -2.49 -23.40 -19.00
C PRO A 126 -1.12 -23.34 -18.35
N ARG A 127 -0.10 -23.00 -19.16
CA ARG A 127 1.24 -22.75 -18.64
C ARG A 127 1.42 -21.25 -18.44
N ALA A 128 1.36 -20.81 -17.18
CA ALA A 128 1.74 -19.47 -16.78
C ALA A 128 3.26 -19.37 -16.79
N PHE A 129 3.77 -18.34 -17.45
CA PHE A 129 5.18 -17.99 -17.40
C PHE A 129 5.31 -16.50 -17.18
N ILE A 130 6.10 -16.14 -16.19
CA ILE A 130 6.57 -14.78 -15.99
C ILE A 130 7.92 -14.64 -16.63
N PHE A 131 8.22 -13.51 -17.27
CA PHE A 131 9.56 -13.23 -17.79
C PHE A 131 10.03 -11.85 -17.35
N GLY A 132 11.28 -11.74 -16.91
CA GLY A 132 11.88 -10.47 -16.52
C GLY A 132 13.36 -10.59 -16.19
N GLN A 133 13.94 -9.48 -15.72
CA GLN A 133 15.26 -9.49 -15.08
C GLN A 133 15.22 -10.41 -13.85
N LYS A 134 16.35 -11.06 -13.56
CA LYS A 134 16.46 -12.03 -12.48
C LYS A 134 15.91 -11.49 -11.16
N GLU A 135 16.35 -10.30 -10.78
CA GLU A 135 16.02 -9.65 -9.52
C GLU A 135 14.51 -9.37 -9.39
N CYS A 136 13.87 -8.97 -10.50
CA CYS A 136 12.42 -8.77 -10.55
C CYS A 136 11.66 -10.09 -10.38
N VAL A 137 12.13 -11.15 -11.05
CA VAL A 137 11.49 -12.47 -10.99
C VAL A 137 11.70 -13.11 -9.62
N GLU A 138 12.87 -12.92 -8.98
CA GLU A 138 13.15 -13.37 -7.62
C GLU A 138 12.22 -12.69 -6.60
N ARG A 139 12.05 -11.37 -6.65
CA ARG A 139 11.11 -10.66 -5.76
C ARG A 139 9.68 -11.17 -5.92
N LEU A 140 9.23 -11.38 -7.16
CA LEU A 140 7.90 -11.91 -7.43
C LEU A 140 7.76 -13.37 -6.98
N PHE A 141 8.81 -14.17 -7.15
CA PHE A 141 8.86 -15.55 -6.69
C PHE A 141 8.75 -15.63 -5.15
N GLU A 142 9.53 -14.82 -4.43
CA GLU A 142 9.46 -14.71 -2.98
C GLU A 142 8.07 -14.29 -2.50
N ALA A 143 7.44 -13.32 -3.16
CA ALA A 143 6.07 -12.92 -2.88
C ALA A 143 5.07 -14.06 -3.08
N VAL A 144 5.19 -14.83 -4.18
CA VAL A 144 4.35 -16.01 -4.45
C VAL A 144 4.54 -17.09 -3.38
N GLU A 145 5.79 -17.39 -3.00
CA GLU A 145 6.06 -18.35 -1.92
C GLU A 145 5.52 -17.86 -0.56
N GLY A 146 5.56 -16.55 -0.32
CA GLY A 146 4.89 -15.90 0.80
C GLY A 146 3.38 -16.19 0.81
N ILE A 147 2.71 -15.93 -0.32
CA ILE A 147 1.27 -16.21 -0.49
C ILE A 147 0.97 -17.70 -0.27
N LYS A 148 1.80 -18.61 -0.80
CA LYS A 148 1.61 -20.06 -0.59
C LYS A 148 1.63 -20.44 0.88
N ARG A 149 2.64 -19.99 1.63
CA ARG A 149 2.74 -20.23 3.08
C ARG A 149 1.53 -19.70 3.83
N LEU A 150 1.03 -18.54 3.42
CA LEU A 150 -0.13 -17.91 4.04
C LEU A 150 -1.40 -18.70 3.72
N ARG A 151 -1.60 -19.10 2.45
CA ARG A 151 -2.72 -19.93 2.01
C ARG A 151 -2.85 -21.24 2.80
N GLU A 152 -1.73 -21.91 3.02
CA GLU A 152 -1.67 -23.16 3.78
C GLU A 152 -2.02 -22.97 5.26
N ARG A 153 -1.89 -21.75 5.77
CA ARG A 153 -2.15 -21.38 7.16
C ARG A 153 -3.48 -20.69 7.40
N ILE A 154 -4.20 -20.23 6.36
CA ILE A 154 -5.32 -19.29 6.50
C ILE A 154 -6.32 -19.84 7.52
N PRO A 155 -6.43 -19.20 8.69
CA PRO A 155 -7.50 -19.50 9.61
C PRO A 155 -8.78 -18.83 9.09
N ASP A 156 -9.94 -19.41 9.40
CA ASP A 156 -11.26 -18.84 9.10
C ASP A 156 -11.29 -17.34 9.50
N ILE A 157 -12.11 -16.51 8.83
CA ILE A 157 -12.28 -15.11 9.23
C ILE A 157 -12.71 -15.01 10.70
N GLU A 158 -13.43 -16.01 11.21
CA GLU A 158 -13.78 -16.15 12.62
C GLU A 158 -12.57 -16.37 13.54
N ALA A 159 -11.48 -16.92 13.04
CA ALA A 159 -10.23 -17.08 13.78
C ALA A 159 -9.33 -15.84 13.70
N LEU A 160 -9.57 -14.91 12.76
CA LEU A 160 -9.04 -13.54 12.90
C LEU A 160 -9.78 -12.79 14.00
N ARG A 161 -11.10 -12.97 14.09
CA ARG A 161 -11.90 -12.34 15.15
C ARG A 161 -11.41 -12.79 16.53
N ASN A 162 -11.19 -11.83 17.41
CA ASN A 162 -10.87 -12.06 18.83
C ASN A 162 -9.49 -12.67 19.13
N THR A 163 -8.60 -12.82 18.17
CA THR A 163 -7.19 -13.20 18.45
C THR A 163 -6.32 -11.99 18.79
N GLU A 164 -6.80 -10.78 18.50
CA GLU A 164 -6.05 -9.54 18.58
C GLU A 164 -6.57 -8.62 19.68
N LYS A 165 -5.62 -8.03 20.42
CA LYS A 165 -5.91 -7.25 21.62
C LYS A 165 -5.75 -5.76 21.31
N ARG A 166 -6.61 -4.96 21.96
CA ARG A 166 -6.35 -3.53 22.14
C ARG A 166 -5.13 -3.38 23.05
N VAL A 167 -4.12 -2.64 22.59
CA VAL A 167 -2.85 -2.44 23.30
C VAL A 167 -2.58 -0.96 23.47
N VAL A 168 -2.19 -0.56 24.68
CA VAL A 168 -1.73 0.81 24.95
C VAL A 168 -0.22 0.85 24.71
N MET A 169 0.26 1.87 24.00
CA MET A 169 1.69 2.07 23.76
C MET A 169 2.45 2.20 25.09
N SER A 170 3.62 1.55 25.19
CA SER A 170 4.42 1.64 26.40
C SER A 170 4.99 3.07 26.56
N PRO A 171 5.23 3.55 27.80
CA PRO A 171 5.85 4.85 28.02
C PRO A 171 7.24 5.00 27.38
N GLU A 172 7.99 3.90 27.22
CA GLU A 172 9.32 3.90 26.60
C GLU A 172 9.22 4.09 25.09
N ASP A 173 8.30 3.37 24.42
CA ASP A 173 8.07 3.53 22.98
C ASP A 173 7.55 4.94 22.67
N LEU A 174 6.70 5.48 23.54
CA LEU A 174 6.23 6.86 23.43
C LEU A 174 7.41 7.85 23.52
N ARG A 175 8.36 7.63 24.45
CA ARG A 175 9.58 8.44 24.56
C ARG A 175 10.44 8.36 23.29
N GLN A 176 10.62 7.17 22.73
CA GLN A 176 11.37 7.00 21.48
C GLN A 176 10.68 7.74 20.33
N LEU A 177 9.36 7.65 20.25
CA LEU A 177 8.58 8.36 19.25
C LEU A 177 8.71 9.88 19.41
N HIS A 178 8.69 10.39 20.65
CA HIS A 178 8.98 11.80 20.93
C HIS A 178 10.40 12.22 20.55
N SER A 179 11.40 11.33 20.64
CA SER A 179 12.77 11.65 20.26
C SER A 179 12.97 11.88 18.76
N VAL A 180 12.06 11.34 17.93
CA VAL A 180 12.06 11.56 16.47
C VAL A 180 11.42 12.89 16.10
N ILE A 181 10.58 13.44 16.99
CA ILE A 181 10.03 14.77 16.85
C ILE A 181 11.11 15.75 17.31
N PRO A 182 11.65 16.60 16.43
CA PRO A 182 12.69 17.57 16.80
C PRO A 182 12.24 18.38 18.03
N ASN A 183 13.19 18.82 18.85
CA ASN A 183 13.01 19.70 20.02
C ASN A 183 12.31 21.03 19.65
N MET A 184 11.05 20.99 19.28
CA MET A 184 10.13 22.13 19.35
C MET A 184 9.80 22.26 20.84
N SER A 185 9.88 23.47 21.39
CA SER A 185 9.88 23.68 22.84
C SER A 185 8.62 23.12 23.51
N ASN A 186 8.80 22.15 24.40
CA ASN A 186 7.76 21.71 25.34
C ASN A 186 7.48 22.84 26.35
N HIS A 187 6.67 23.82 25.97
CA HIS A 187 6.17 24.85 26.88
C HIS A 187 4.73 24.52 27.30
N THR A 188 4.57 23.45 28.09
CA THR A 188 3.26 22.84 28.35
C THR A 188 2.52 23.35 29.59
N THR A 189 2.80 24.51 30.19
CA THR A 189 2.09 24.79 31.48
C THR A 189 1.64 26.21 31.85
N GLU A 190 1.93 27.28 31.10
CA GLU A 190 1.48 28.63 31.53
C GLU A 190 0.66 29.44 30.50
N LEU A 191 0.53 28.97 29.25
CA LEU A 191 -0.15 29.74 28.19
C LEU A 191 -1.64 29.38 27.99
N ALA A 192 -2.13 28.32 28.65
CA ALA A 192 -3.46 27.74 28.43
C ALA A 192 -4.64 28.70 28.68
N ILE A 193 -4.44 29.86 29.32
CA ILE A 193 -5.52 30.82 29.60
C ILE A 193 -5.56 31.99 28.59
N LYS A 194 -4.47 32.29 27.87
CA LYS A 194 -4.45 33.41 26.90
C LYS A 194 -4.92 33.02 25.48
N SER A 195 -4.84 31.74 25.12
CA SER A 195 -5.10 31.24 23.75
C SER A 195 -6.59 31.06 23.41
N ILE A 196 -7.48 30.95 24.41
CA ILE A 196 -8.92 30.64 24.21
C ILE A 196 -9.78 31.90 23.91
N ILE A 197 -9.18 33.09 23.86
CA ILE A 197 -9.87 34.36 23.53
C ILE A 197 -9.36 34.92 22.19
N GLN A 198 -9.09 34.06 21.21
CA GLN A 198 -8.86 34.46 19.82
C GLN A 198 -10.20 34.37 19.07
N PRO A 199 -10.66 35.43 18.39
CA PRO A 199 -11.95 35.40 17.68
C PRO A 199 -11.95 34.46 16.47
N PHE A 200 -10.77 34.11 15.94
CA PHE A 200 -10.61 33.29 14.75
C PHE A 200 -9.53 32.22 14.95
N ILE A 201 -9.85 30.97 14.62
CA ILE A 201 -8.91 29.85 14.54
C ILE A 201 -8.94 29.30 13.11
N ARG A 202 -7.77 29.06 12.54
CA ARG A 202 -7.61 28.38 11.26
C ARG A 202 -7.05 26.99 11.48
N VAL A 203 -7.70 25.96 10.93
CA VAL A 203 -7.27 24.56 11.06
C VAL A 203 -6.93 23.99 9.69
N ILE A 204 -5.68 23.59 9.53
CA ILE A 204 -5.13 23.03 8.31
C ILE A 204 -5.05 21.51 8.46
N ILE A 205 -5.63 20.79 7.50
CA ILE A 205 -5.74 19.34 7.52
C ILE A 205 -4.96 18.77 6.31
N PRO A 206 -3.76 18.20 6.52
CA PRO A 206 -2.83 17.82 5.47
C PRO A 206 -3.09 16.42 4.89
N THR A 207 -4.35 16.10 4.62
CA THR A 207 -4.78 14.79 4.10
C THR A 207 -6.06 14.89 3.27
N GLU A 208 -6.24 13.96 2.33
CA GLU A 208 -7.48 13.78 1.56
C GLU A 208 -8.44 12.78 2.21
N ASN A 209 -8.02 12.09 3.26
CA ASN A 209 -8.83 11.07 3.91
C ASN A 209 -10.03 11.72 4.61
N LYS A 210 -11.23 11.48 4.07
CA LYS A 210 -12.50 12.07 4.55
C LYS A 210 -12.76 11.78 6.03
N HIS A 211 -12.44 10.58 6.52
CA HIS A 211 -12.66 10.23 7.93
C HIS A 211 -11.73 11.01 8.86
N LYS A 212 -10.43 11.10 8.53
CA LYS A 212 -9.46 11.90 9.30
C LYS A 212 -9.86 13.39 9.33
N ILE A 213 -10.33 13.92 8.20
CA ILE A 213 -10.84 15.29 8.13
C ILE A 213 -12.03 15.49 9.06
N THR A 214 -13.01 14.57 9.04
CA THR A 214 -14.20 14.64 9.89
C THR A 214 -13.82 14.62 11.38
N ILE A 215 -12.95 13.69 11.79
CA ILE A 215 -12.47 13.58 13.19
C ILE A 215 -11.87 14.90 13.67
N ILE A 216 -11.01 15.52 12.87
CA ILE A 216 -10.36 16.81 13.24
C ILE A 216 -11.41 17.93 13.32
N LYS A 217 -12.33 18.02 12.35
CA LYS A 217 -13.39 19.03 12.36
C LYS A 217 -14.29 18.92 13.58
N GLU A 218 -14.71 17.70 13.92
CA GLU A 218 -15.55 17.44 15.08
C GLU A 218 -14.82 17.78 16.38
N TYR A 219 -13.53 17.45 16.50
CA TYR A 219 -12.73 17.79 17.66
C TYR A 219 -12.64 19.31 17.90
N PHE A 220 -12.28 20.10 16.89
CA PHE A 220 -12.21 21.55 17.04
C PHE A 220 -13.59 22.17 17.29
N ALA A 221 -14.64 21.69 16.63
CA ALA A 221 -16.00 22.18 16.87
C ALA A 221 -16.49 21.96 18.31
N LYS A 222 -16.04 20.88 18.98
CA LYS A 222 -16.34 20.62 20.39
C LYS A 222 -15.48 21.46 21.35
N LEU A 223 -14.25 21.76 20.97
CA LEU A 223 -13.25 22.39 21.85
C LEU A 223 -13.41 23.91 21.92
N VAL A 224 -13.77 24.56 20.82
CA VAL A 224 -13.83 26.02 20.78
C VAL A 224 -15.10 26.56 21.45
N ALA A 225 -14.99 27.74 22.06
CA ALA A 225 -16.15 28.42 22.62
C ALA A 225 -17.13 28.83 21.50
N GLU A 226 -18.43 28.94 21.81
CA GLU A 226 -19.49 29.27 20.84
C GLU A 226 -19.26 30.54 20.01
N LYS A 227 -18.36 31.44 20.46
CA LYS A 227 -18.06 32.72 19.80
C LYS A 227 -16.77 32.72 18.98
N THR A 228 -16.03 31.62 18.93
CA THR A 228 -14.80 31.51 18.14
C THR A 228 -15.16 30.98 16.76
N GLU A 229 -14.83 31.74 15.72
CA GLU A 229 -14.97 31.26 14.34
C GLU A 229 -13.82 30.30 14.00
N VAL A 230 -14.15 29.12 13.47
CA VAL A 230 -13.17 28.13 13.04
C VAL A 230 -13.28 27.90 11.54
N THR A 231 -12.19 28.16 10.83
CA THR A 231 -12.07 27.85 9.40
C THR A 231 -11.24 26.58 9.19
N TYR A 232 -11.54 25.83 8.14
CA TYR A 232 -10.89 24.55 7.86
C TYR A 232 -10.39 24.48 6.43
N ASP A 233 -9.07 24.39 6.26
CA ASP A 233 -8.46 24.21 4.95
C ASP A 233 -7.87 22.82 4.78
N ARG A 234 -8.03 22.29 3.58
CA ARG A 234 -7.49 21.00 3.18
C ARG A 234 -6.30 21.24 2.27
N ILE A 235 -5.11 20.84 2.72
CA ILE A 235 -3.88 20.97 1.94
C ILE A 235 -3.26 19.57 1.80
N PRO A 236 -3.71 18.77 0.82
CA PRO A 236 -3.13 17.45 0.56
C PRO A 236 -1.62 17.55 0.33
N VAL A 237 -0.84 16.88 1.19
CA VAL A 237 0.61 16.79 1.07
C VAL A 237 1.06 15.36 1.26
N ARG A 238 2.23 15.03 0.72
CA ARG A 238 2.83 13.69 0.87
C ARG A 238 3.50 13.56 2.24
N SER A 239 3.44 12.35 2.82
CA SER A 239 4.15 12.01 4.06
C SER A 239 5.61 11.63 3.82
N GLY A 240 5.94 11.07 2.63
CA GLY A 240 7.30 10.71 2.26
C GLY A 240 7.87 9.48 2.99
N VAL A 241 7.02 8.65 3.60
CA VAL A 241 7.41 7.49 4.42
C VAL A 241 6.81 6.16 3.95
N GLY A 242 6.49 6.08 2.65
CA GLY A 242 5.79 4.95 2.04
C GLY A 242 4.30 4.87 2.34
N GLU A 243 3.61 3.96 1.64
CA GLU A 243 2.18 3.68 1.85
C GLU A 243 1.89 3.05 3.22
N GLN A 244 2.81 2.21 3.73
CA GLN A 244 2.73 1.58 5.05
C GLN A 244 3.93 1.99 5.92
N PRO A 245 3.80 3.03 6.75
CA PRO A 245 4.83 3.39 7.70
C PRO A 245 4.98 2.31 8.77
N TYR A 246 6.22 1.96 9.11
CA TYR A 246 6.55 1.09 10.24
C TYR A 246 7.33 1.84 11.33
N ASN A 247 7.10 1.47 12.59
CA ASN A 247 7.83 2.00 13.74
C ASN A 247 7.80 3.55 13.76
N ALA A 248 8.96 4.18 13.98
CA ALA A 248 9.14 5.63 13.97
C ALA A 248 8.76 6.35 12.65
N ALA A 249 8.64 5.61 11.53
CA ALA A 249 8.20 6.21 10.28
C ALA A 249 6.77 6.78 10.36
N GLY A 250 5.93 6.27 11.27
CA GLY A 250 4.60 6.84 11.53
C GLY A 250 4.68 8.29 12.01
N ALA A 251 5.53 8.56 13.00
CA ALA A 251 5.76 9.91 13.51
C ALA A 251 6.41 10.81 12.45
N LEU A 252 7.43 10.31 11.76
CA LEU A 252 8.09 11.04 10.68
C LEU A 252 7.08 11.43 9.58
N GLY A 253 6.17 10.54 9.21
CA GLY A 253 5.12 10.82 8.22
C GLY A 253 4.20 11.95 8.64
N ALA A 254 3.73 11.94 9.89
CA ALA A 254 2.91 13.02 10.44
C ALA A 254 3.66 14.37 10.46
N LEU A 255 4.93 14.38 10.87
CA LEU A 255 5.76 15.59 10.88
C LEU A 255 6.03 16.14 9.49
N ASN A 256 6.37 15.28 8.53
CA ASN A 256 6.58 15.68 7.14
C ASN A 256 5.31 16.34 6.56
N ARG A 257 4.13 15.78 6.86
CA ARG A 257 2.86 16.41 6.48
C ARG A 257 2.69 17.80 7.09
N ILE A 258 3.00 17.95 8.38
CA ILE A 258 2.94 19.26 9.06
C ILE A 258 3.92 20.24 8.41
N GLN A 259 5.18 19.87 8.25
CA GLN A 259 6.22 20.74 7.69
C GLN A 259 5.87 21.18 6.26
N ASN A 260 5.40 20.25 5.43
CA ASN A 260 4.98 20.56 4.05
C ASN A 260 3.77 21.51 4.02
N ALA A 261 2.81 21.34 4.93
CA ALA A 261 1.67 22.24 5.04
C ALA A 261 2.09 23.62 5.57
N VAL A 262 2.94 23.68 6.60
CA VAL A 262 3.49 24.93 7.16
C VAL A 262 4.27 25.71 6.11
N ALA A 263 5.12 25.06 5.33
CA ALA A 263 5.84 25.69 4.22
C ALA A 263 4.88 26.33 3.21
N SER A 264 3.73 25.69 2.94
CA SER A 264 2.71 26.22 2.04
C SER A 264 1.99 27.45 2.62
N ILE A 265 1.83 27.52 3.95
CA ILE A 265 1.16 28.64 4.64
C ILE A 265 2.11 29.83 4.84
N LYS A 266 3.36 29.60 5.25
CA LYS A 266 4.33 30.70 5.48
C LYS A 266 4.55 31.55 4.23
N ALA A 267 4.38 30.95 3.04
CA ALA A 267 4.40 31.68 1.78
C ALA A 267 3.25 32.69 1.61
N SER A 268 2.12 32.53 2.31
CA SER A 268 0.96 33.44 2.24
C SER A 268 1.05 34.64 3.20
N GLY A 269 1.94 34.61 4.20
CA GLY A 269 2.17 35.74 5.11
C GLY A 269 1.06 35.98 6.16
N GLU A 270 0.23 34.98 6.44
CA GLU A 270 -0.90 35.11 7.37
C GLU A 270 -0.50 35.03 8.85
N THR A 271 -1.21 35.78 9.70
CA THR A 271 -0.91 35.96 11.13
C THR A 271 -2.00 35.43 12.08
N MET A 272 -3.00 34.69 11.57
CA MET A 272 -4.08 34.13 12.40
C MET A 272 -3.59 32.96 13.26
N ASN A 273 -4.27 32.70 14.39
CA ASN A 273 -4.03 31.51 15.21
C ASN A 273 -4.29 30.24 14.38
N THR A 274 -3.21 29.60 13.92
CA THR A 274 -3.28 28.55 12.90
C THR A 274 -2.76 27.22 13.46
N PHE A 275 -3.61 26.21 13.43
CA PHE A 275 -3.24 24.84 13.75
C PHE A 275 -3.07 24.02 12.47
N VAL A 276 -2.03 23.18 12.43
CA VAL A 276 -1.88 22.11 11.44
C VAL A 276 -2.02 20.78 12.17
N VAL A 277 -3.00 19.97 11.78
CA VAL A 277 -3.29 18.70 12.47
C VAL A 277 -3.18 17.53 11.53
N ALA A 278 -2.15 16.70 11.74
CA ALA A 278 -1.91 15.49 10.97
C ALA A 278 -2.26 14.25 11.78
N ILE A 279 -2.88 13.27 11.11
CA ILE A 279 -3.10 11.91 11.62
C ILE A 279 -2.40 10.94 10.68
N GLU A 280 -1.48 10.13 11.19
CA GLU A 280 -0.80 9.06 10.43
C GLU A 280 -1.01 7.71 11.11
N ASN A 281 -1.29 6.67 10.33
CA ASN A 281 -1.39 5.32 10.86
C ASN A 281 -0.08 4.59 10.56
N TYR A 282 0.35 3.70 11.44
CA TYR A 282 1.59 2.95 11.26
C TYR A 282 1.55 1.61 12.01
N ILE A 283 2.39 0.67 11.59
CA ILE A 283 2.54 -0.62 12.25
C ILE A 283 3.84 -0.61 13.05
N GLN A 284 3.76 -0.75 14.37
CA GLN A 284 4.94 -1.04 15.19
C GLN A 284 5.30 -2.51 15.00
N VAL A 285 6.58 -2.80 14.74
CA VAL A 285 7.10 -4.18 14.63
C VAL A 285 8.33 -4.41 15.50
N LYS A 286 9.06 -3.35 15.86
CA LYS A 286 10.26 -3.44 16.70
C LYS A 286 9.88 -3.37 18.18
N GLY A 287 10.51 -4.22 19.00
CA GLY A 287 10.34 -4.19 20.45
C GLY A 287 8.99 -4.69 20.96
N ILE A 288 8.17 -5.31 20.11
CA ILE A 288 6.86 -5.87 20.50
C ILE A 288 6.69 -7.30 19.99
N ASP A 289 6.03 -8.15 20.80
CA ASP A 289 5.83 -9.56 20.49
C ASP A 289 4.89 -9.78 19.30
N ARG A 290 3.88 -8.92 19.19
CA ARG A 290 2.89 -8.93 18.11
C ARG A 290 2.88 -7.57 17.44
N PRO A 291 3.09 -7.50 16.12
CA PRO A 291 2.94 -6.25 15.38
C PRO A 291 1.64 -5.54 15.72
N THR A 292 1.62 -4.21 15.75
CA THR A 292 0.44 -3.46 16.22
C THR A 292 0.23 -2.21 15.39
N ASP A 293 -1.00 -2.02 14.87
CA ASP A 293 -1.42 -0.81 14.16
C ASP A 293 -1.81 0.28 15.16
N PHE A 294 -1.12 1.41 15.09
CA PHE A 294 -1.39 2.61 15.88
C PHE A 294 -1.73 3.78 14.96
N GLY A 295 -2.46 4.76 15.49
CA GLY A 295 -2.57 6.09 14.91
C GLY A 295 -1.80 7.11 15.74
N ILE A 296 -0.95 7.92 15.10
CA ILE A 296 -0.36 9.10 15.72
C ILE A 296 -1.10 10.36 15.24
N ILE A 297 -1.39 11.24 16.18
CA ILE A 297 -2.02 12.54 15.96
C ILE A 297 -1.02 13.59 16.43
N VAL A 298 -0.71 14.53 15.56
CA VAL A 298 0.14 15.68 15.88
C VAL A 298 -0.63 16.94 15.54
N ALA A 299 -0.86 17.80 16.54
CA ALA A 299 -1.42 19.13 16.35
C ALA A 299 -0.32 20.16 16.62
N TYR A 300 0.00 20.97 15.61
CA TYR A 300 1.02 22.00 15.68
C TYR A 300 0.37 23.38 15.56
N ASN A 301 0.57 24.21 16.58
CA ASN A 301 0.21 25.62 16.55
C ASN A 301 1.34 26.40 15.89
N VAL A 302 1.09 26.88 14.68
CA VAL A 302 2.05 27.61 13.85
C VAL A 302 2.38 28.97 14.45
N THR A 303 1.44 29.56 15.17
CA THR A 303 1.55 30.91 15.73
C THR A 303 2.47 30.93 16.94
N ASP A 304 2.31 29.95 17.83
CA ASP A 304 3.08 29.86 19.08
C ASP A 304 4.31 28.92 18.96
N ASP A 305 4.48 28.27 17.80
CA ASP A 305 5.54 27.27 17.55
C ASP A 305 5.53 26.11 18.57
N THR A 306 4.33 25.68 18.96
CA THR A 306 4.11 24.62 19.94
C THR A 306 3.37 23.44 19.30
N TYR A 307 3.49 22.25 19.88
CA TYR A 307 2.79 21.08 19.40
C TYR A 307 2.29 20.19 20.54
N ALA A 308 1.27 19.41 20.23
CA ALA A 308 0.80 18.32 21.06
C ALA A 308 0.76 17.03 20.23
N VAL A 309 1.03 15.91 20.89
CA VAL A 309 1.05 14.58 20.27
C VAL A 309 0.18 13.63 21.08
N LYS A 310 -0.58 12.80 20.37
CA LYS A 310 -1.24 11.64 20.96
C LYS A 310 -1.07 10.43 20.06
N VAL A 311 -0.89 9.28 20.68
CA VAL A 311 -0.98 7.98 19.99
C VAL A 311 -2.27 7.31 20.44
N SER A 312 -3.00 6.72 19.49
CA SER A 312 -4.19 5.94 19.77
C SER A 312 -3.83 4.66 20.50
N ASP A 313 -4.84 4.00 21.07
CA ASP A 313 -4.68 2.59 21.37
C ASP A 313 -4.49 1.82 20.07
N GLY A 314 -3.69 0.77 20.13
CA GLY A 314 -3.31 -0.05 18.99
C GLY A 314 -4.13 -1.32 18.90
N VAL A 315 -4.20 -1.86 17.69
CA VAL A 315 -4.74 -3.19 17.42
C VAL A 315 -3.59 -4.07 16.97
N THR A 316 -3.26 -5.10 17.76
CA THR A 316 -2.24 -6.09 17.35
C THR A 316 -2.65 -6.73 16.05
N ILE A 317 -1.73 -7.21 15.22
CA ILE A 317 -2.00 -7.99 14.01
C ILE A 317 -1.12 -9.25 13.96
N ASP A 318 -1.64 -10.35 13.40
CA ASP A 318 -0.83 -11.53 13.11
C ASP A 318 0.40 -11.14 12.24
N LYS A 319 1.57 -11.58 12.72
CA LYS A 319 2.86 -11.27 12.11
C LYS A 319 2.94 -11.76 10.67
N ASP A 320 2.26 -12.85 10.35
CA ASP A 320 2.22 -13.44 9.02
C ASP A 320 1.67 -12.44 7.97
N PHE A 321 0.69 -11.59 8.31
CA PHE A 321 0.19 -10.55 7.39
C PHE A 321 1.15 -9.37 7.24
N VAL A 322 1.91 -9.06 8.27
CA VAL A 322 2.94 -8.00 8.21
C VAL A 322 4.13 -8.45 7.40
N GLU A 323 4.61 -9.68 7.60
CA GLU A 323 5.67 -10.28 6.80
C GLU A 323 5.27 -10.35 5.33
N ALA A 324 4.02 -10.71 5.03
CA ALA A 324 3.49 -10.69 3.67
C ALA A 324 3.54 -9.29 3.05
N ALA A 325 3.09 -8.26 3.78
CA ALA A 325 3.14 -6.89 3.30
C ALA A 325 4.59 -6.43 3.04
N GLN A 326 5.54 -6.87 3.87
CA GLN A 326 6.97 -6.57 3.75
C GLN A 326 7.64 -7.28 2.56
N MET A 327 7.17 -8.46 2.16
CA MET A 327 7.64 -9.16 0.95
C MET A 327 7.37 -8.37 -0.34
N TYR A 328 6.40 -7.45 -0.32
CA TYR A 328 6.17 -6.50 -1.40
C TYR A 328 7.10 -5.29 -1.36
N GLY A 329 8.20 -5.38 -0.62
CA GLY A 329 9.29 -4.43 -0.65
C GLY A 329 8.97 -3.07 -0.02
N TYR A 330 9.98 -2.20 -0.13
CA TYR A 330 10.01 -0.93 0.57
C TYR A 330 10.30 0.22 -0.38
N GLU A 331 9.66 1.36 -0.12
CA GLU A 331 9.94 2.59 -0.85
C GLU A 331 11.28 3.18 -0.45
N SER A 332 12.01 3.71 -1.44
CA SER A 332 13.30 4.37 -1.23
C SER A 332 14.34 3.50 -0.50
N ASN A 333 14.22 2.17 -0.60
CA ASN A 333 15.09 1.20 0.07
C ASN A 333 15.15 1.37 1.60
N ASN A 334 14.09 1.90 2.22
CA ASN A 334 14.00 2.05 3.68
C ASN A 334 13.01 1.04 4.25
N GLU A 335 13.49 0.08 5.05
CA GLU A 335 12.68 -0.99 5.66
C GLU A 335 11.50 -0.51 6.52
N ASN A 336 11.46 0.79 6.88
CA ASN A 336 10.32 1.35 7.59
C ASN A 336 9.23 1.93 6.68
N PHE A 337 9.44 1.94 5.35
CA PHE A 337 8.55 2.56 4.36
C PHE A 337 7.95 1.47 3.47
N GLY A 338 6.98 0.72 3.97
CA GLY A 338 6.36 -0.38 3.21
C GLY A 338 5.61 0.11 1.97
N SER A 339 5.75 -0.61 0.86
CA SER A 339 5.09 -0.28 -0.41
C SER A 339 3.63 -0.74 -0.48
N VAL A 340 3.27 -1.73 0.34
CA VAL A 340 1.94 -2.33 0.44
C VAL A 340 1.47 -2.30 1.89
N THR A 341 0.18 -1.99 2.09
CA THR A 341 -0.43 -1.93 3.42
C THR A 341 -0.90 -3.30 3.88
N VAL A 342 -0.85 -3.53 5.20
CA VAL A 342 -1.35 -4.78 5.80
C VAL A 342 -2.85 -4.94 5.57
N GLY A 343 -3.60 -3.82 5.56
CA GLY A 343 -5.02 -3.83 5.20
C GLY A 343 -5.27 -4.26 3.74
N GLY A 344 -4.37 -3.92 2.81
CA GLY A 344 -4.43 -4.38 1.42
C GLY A 344 -4.25 -5.89 1.31
N VAL A 345 -3.29 -6.43 2.07
CA VAL A 345 -3.06 -7.88 2.21
C VAL A 345 -4.29 -8.58 2.78
N LEU A 346 -4.89 -8.04 3.85
CA LEU A 346 -6.11 -8.62 4.44
C LEU A 346 -7.30 -8.61 3.47
N ALA A 347 -7.59 -7.48 2.85
CA ALA A 347 -8.74 -7.33 1.96
C ALA A 347 -8.62 -8.15 0.66
N SER A 348 -7.40 -8.48 0.22
CA SER A 348 -7.21 -9.37 -0.94
C SER A 348 -7.71 -10.78 -0.62
N ARG A 349 -7.50 -11.25 0.62
CA ARG A 349 -7.77 -12.62 1.07
C ARG A 349 -9.16 -12.79 1.63
N PHE A 350 -9.65 -11.75 2.31
CA PHE A 350 -10.99 -11.70 2.89
C PHE A 350 -11.76 -10.56 2.21
N PRO A 351 -12.49 -10.83 1.11
CA PRO A 351 -13.16 -9.78 0.33
C PRO A 351 -14.19 -8.96 1.11
N SER A 352 -14.67 -9.46 2.26
CA SER A 352 -15.57 -8.74 3.16
C SER A 352 -14.86 -7.76 4.10
N ILE A 353 -13.52 -7.74 4.14
CA ILE A 353 -12.74 -6.83 4.97
C ILE A 353 -12.48 -5.53 4.19
N ASP A 354 -12.82 -4.39 4.81
CA ASP A 354 -12.37 -3.09 4.34
C ASP A 354 -10.88 -2.89 4.68
N LYS A 355 -10.04 -2.72 3.65
CA LYS A 355 -8.60 -2.46 3.80
C LYS A 355 -8.30 -1.23 4.68
N ALA A 356 -9.19 -0.24 4.74
CA ALA A 356 -9.00 0.97 5.52
C ALA A 356 -9.48 0.84 6.98
N ASN A 357 -10.31 -0.16 7.29
CA ASN A 357 -10.98 -0.32 8.58
C ASN A 357 -11.07 -1.80 9.02
N TRP A 358 -10.04 -2.58 8.73
CA TRP A 358 -10.01 -4.01 9.06
C TRP A 358 -10.08 -4.28 10.58
N HIS A 359 -9.71 -3.28 11.40
CA HIS A 359 -9.83 -3.28 12.87
C HIS A 359 -11.21 -3.68 13.37
N GLU A 360 -12.27 -3.25 12.68
CA GLU A 360 -13.65 -3.56 13.05
C GLU A 360 -13.92 -5.06 12.97
N VAL A 361 -13.36 -5.72 11.94
CA VAL A 361 -13.50 -7.17 11.78
C VAL A 361 -12.60 -7.88 12.78
N VAL A 362 -11.36 -7.45 12.97
CA VAL A 362 -10.38 -8.26 13.70
C VAL A 362 -10.43 -8.04 15.23
N ALA A 363 -10.61 -6.80 15.67
CA ALA A 363 -10.66 -6.42 17.09
C ALA A 363 -12.05 -5.97 17.57
N GLY A 364 -13.07 -5.97 16.71
CA GLY A 364 -14.42 -5.52 17.07
C GLY A 364 -14.54 -4.01 17.31
N VAL A 365 -13.51 -3.23 16.97
CA VAL A 365 -13.47 -1.78 17.19
C VAL A 365 -13.03 -1.10 15.90
N PRO A 366 -13.84 -0.17 15.34
CA PRO A 366 -13.45 0.58 14.15
C PRO A 366 -12.21 1.44 14.41
N ARG A 367 -11.30 1.49 13.43
CA ARG A 367 -10.07 2.31 13.49
C ARG A 367 -10.39 3.76 13.84
N TYR A 368 -11.43 4.31 13.20
CA TYR A 368 -11.79 5.71 13.38
C TYR A 368 -12.27 6.03 14.80
N ARG A 369 -12.84 5.05 15.52
CA ARG A 369 -13.17 5.21 16.93
C ARG A 369 -11.91 5.34 17.79
N LEU A 370 -10.87 4.54 17.53
CA LEU A 370 -9.59 4.64 18.24
C LEU A 370 -8.92 6.00 18.02
N LEU A 371 -9.00 6.52 16.80
CA LEU A 371 -8.50 7.86 16.46
C LEU A 371 -9.32 8.97 17.13
N THR A 372 -10.65 8.85 17.20
CA THR A 372 -11.51 9.78 17.93
C THR A 372 -11.18 9.79 19.42
N GLU A 373 -11.07 8.62 20.06
CA GLU A 373 -10.69 8.52 21.47
C GLU A 373 -9.31 9.14 21.74
N ALA A 374 -8.36 8.98 20.82
CA ALA A 374 -7.05 9.59 20.91
C ALA A 374 -7.13 11.13 20.83
N ILE A 375 -7.77 11.69 19.79
CA ILE A 375 -7.82 13.15 19.61
C ILE A 375 -8.58 13.84 20.72
N GLU A 376 -9.65 13.22 21.26
CA GLU A 376 -10.42 13.79 22.37
C GLU A 376 -9.60 13.88 23.67
N SER A 377 -8.53 13.09 23.79
CA SER A 377 -7.59 13.13 24.92
C SER A 377 -6.32 13.95 24.63
N LEU A 378 -6.26 14.62 23.47
CA LEU A 378 -5.20 15.54 23.11
C LEU A 378 -5.45 16.89 23.79
N SER A 379 -4.45 17.43 24.47
CA SER A 379 -4.47 18.80 24.98
C SER A 379 -3.83 19.71 23.94
N LEU A 380 -4.61 20.56 23.25
CA LEU A 380 -4.03 21.52 22.33
C LEU A 380 -3.07 22.47 23.07
N PRO A 381 -1.94 22.83 22.44
CA PRO A 381 -0.93 23.67 23.06
C PRO A 381 -1.28 25.16 23.04
#